data_AF-A0AAN5C5R2-F1
#
_entry.id   AF-A0AAN5C5R2-F1
#
_cell.length_a   1.000
_cell.length_b   1.000
_cell.length_c   1.000
_cell.angle_alpha   90.00
_cell.angle_beta   90.00
_cell.angle_gamma   90.00
#
_symmetry.space_group_name_H-M   'P 1'
#
loop_
_entity.id
_entity.type
_entity.pdbx_description
1 polymer ?
#
loop_
_entity_poly.entity_id
_entity_poly.type
_entity_poly.pdbx_seq_one_letter_code
_entity_poly.pdbx_strand_id
1 'polypeptide(L)'
;MPPKPSAKGAKKAAKSQKAVRTGDKKRRKSRKESYSVYIYRVLKQVHPDTGVSSKAMSIMNSFVNDVFERIAGEASRLAHYNKRSTISSREIQTAVRLILPGELAKHAVSEGTKAVTKYTSSKTQRPSLGPHFYSKPIIMSGRGKGGKAKSGGKAKSRSSRAGLQFPVGRLHRMLRKGNYAQRVGAGAPVYLAAVLEYLAAEVLELAGNAARDNKKTRINPRHLQLAVRNDEELNKLMAGVTIAQGGVLPNINSVLLPKKTAGDKEATLVFQTKLISGFYSSLCNKRERQGRGVYKGATRGGTPSSLEQSSAVKMSGRGKGGKGLGKGGAKRHRKVLRDNIQGITKPAIRRLARRGGVKRISGLIYEETRGVLKVFLENVIRDAVTYCEHAKRKTVTAMDVVPDPD
;
A
#
# COMPACT_ATOMS: atom_id res chain seq x y z
N MET A 1 -61.47 -84.15 30.78
CA MET A 1 -59.99 -84.05 30.89
C MET A 1 -59.41 -84.11 29.47
N PRO A 2 -58.12 -83.78 29.26
CA PRO A 2 -57.50 -82.45 29.07
C PRO A 2 -57.14 -82.26 27.55
N PRO A 3 -56.24 -81.36 27.06
CA PRO A 3 -55.37 -80.38 27.74
C PRO A 3 -55.32 -78.94 27.18
N LYS A 4 -54.77 -78.02 28.00
CA LYS A 4 -54.00 -76.82 27.60
C LYS A 4 -52.51 -77.23 27.53
N PRO A 5 -51.64 -76.68 26.65
CA PRO A 5 -51.20 -75.26 26.66
C PRO A 5 -51.06 -74.70 25.20
N SER A 6 -50.28 -73.67 24.81
CA SER A 6 -49.28 -72.81 25.49
C SER A 6 -49.14 -71.38 24.91
N ALA A 7 -49.26 -70.39 25.80
CA ALA A 7 -48.35 -69.25 26.01
C ALA A 7 -47.84 -68.33 24.85
N LYS A 8 -48.08 -67.03 25.08
CA LYS A 8 -47.57 -65.81 24.39
C LYS A 8 -46.11 -65.86 23.88
N GLY A 9 -45.89 -65.43 22.64
CA GLY A 9 -44.59 -64.99 22.10
C GLY A 9 -44.60 -63.50 21.72
N ALA A 10 -43.60 -62.72 22.15
CA ALA A 10 -43.58 -61.26 22.01
C ALA A 10 -43.10 -60.76 20.63
N LYS A 11 -43.71 -59.69 20.11
CA LYS A 11 -43.23 -58.96 18.93
C LYS A 11 -41.90 -58.24 19.24
N LYS A 12 -40.78 -58.84 18.86
CA LYS A 12 -39.44 -58.23 18.94
C LYS A 12 -39.19 -57.37 17.70
N ALA A 13 -39.11 -56.04 17.88
CA ALA A 13 -38.82 -55.12 16.80
C ALA A 13 -37.41 -55.36 16.21
N ALA A 14 -37.34 -55.75 14.93
CA ALA A 14 -36.08 -55.93 14.23
C ALA A 14 -35.41 -54.56 13.97
N LYS A 15 -34.36 -54.25 14.74
CA LYS A 15 -33.46 -53.14 14.41
C LYS A 15 -32.71 -53.49 13.13
N SER A 16 -33.06 -52.84 12.02
CA SER A 16 -32.24 -52.86 10.80
C SER A 16 -30.85 -52.27 11.13
N GLN A 17 -29.82 -53.11 11.20
CA GLN A 17 -28.45 -52.65 11.37
C GLN A 17 -28.02 -51.90 10.12
N LYS A 18 -28.03 -50.56 10.19
CA LYS A 18 -27.56 -49.70 9.11
C LYS A 18 -26.05 -49.78 9.07
N ALA A 19 -25.50 -50.59 8.16
CA ALA A 19 -24.06 -50.79 8.00
C ALA A 19 -23.32 -49.45 7.97
N VAL A 20 -22.41 -49.25 8.93
CA VAL A 20 -21.60 -48.04 9.02
C VAL A 20 -20.56 -48.08 7.91
N ARG A 21 -20.86 -47.47 6.77
CA ARG A 21 -19.86 -47.15 5.76
C ARG A 21 -18.88 -46.14 6.36
N THR A 22 -17.76 -46.62 6.90
CA THR A 22 -16.52 -45.87 7.16
C THR A 22 -15.88 -45.43 5.85
N GLY A 23 -16.61 -44.63 5.07
CA GLY A 23 -16.06 -43.91 3.93
C GLY A 23 -15.26 -42.73 4.44
N ASP A 24 -13.94 -42.76 4.25
CA ASP A 24 -13.06 -41.63 4.47
C ASP A 24 -13.61 -40.38 3.78
N LYS A 25 -14.13 -39.44 4.58
CA LYS A 25 -14.63 -38.16 4.08
C LYS A 25 -13.44 -37.31 3.66
N LYS A 26 -12.91 -37.58 2.46
CA LYS A 26 -11.81 -36.87 1.79
C LYS A 26 -11.92 -35.38 2.08
N ARG A 27 -11.08 -34.90 3.01
CA ARG A 27 -11.23 -33.63 3.72
C ARG A 27 -11.39 -32.49 2.72
N ARG A 28 -12.63 -32.01 2.55
CA ARG A 28 -13.05 -31.11 1.46
C ARG A 28 -12.17 -29.86 1.47
N LYS A 29 -11.21 -29.78 0.54
CA LYS A 29 -10.15 -28.74 0.53
C LYS A 29 -10.82 -27.37 0.57
N SER A 30 -10.48 -26.56 1.58
CA SER A 30 -11.03 -25.22 1.76
C SER A 30 -10.85 -24.42 0.47
N ARG A 31 -11.94 -24.10 -0.23
CA ARG A 31 -11.90 -23.27 -1.44
C ARG A 31 -11.18 -21.96 -1.09
N LYS A 32 -10.16 -21.57 -1.88
CA LYS A 32 -9.53 -20.26 -1.73
C LYS A 32 -10.61 -19.19 -1.91
N GLU A 33 -10.65 -18.19 -1.04
CA GLU A 33 -11.64 -17.12 -1.10
C GLU A 33 -11.45 -16.32 -2.40
N SER A 34 -12.54 -16.04 -3.10
CA SER A 34 -12.52 -15.34 -4.39
C SER A 34 -13.04 -13.91 -4.25
N TYR A 35 -12.23 -12.95 -4.70
CA TYR A 35 -12.52 -11.53 -4.74
C TYR A 35 -13.14 -11.08 -6.07
N SER A 36 -13.31 -11.97 -7.05
CA SER A 36 -13.65 -11.63 -8.44
C SER A 36 -14.90 -10.75 -8.60
N VAL A 37 -15.94 -10.97 -7.79
CA VAL A 37 -17.16 -10.14 -7.78
C VAL A 37 -16.90 -8.71 -7.30
N TYR A 38 -15.98 -8.53 -6.36
CA TYR A 38 -15.63 -7.22 -5.80
C TYR A 38 -14.67 -6.47 -6.73
N ILE A 39 -13.67 -7.17 -7.27
CA ILE A 39 -12.76 -6.66 -8.32
C ILE A 39 -13.58 -6.19 -9.54
N TYR A 40 -14.61 -6.93 -9.94
CA TYR A 40 -15.50 -6.51 -11.03
C TYR A 40 -16.34 -5.27 -10.68
N ARG A 41 -16.77 -5.09 -9.43
CA ARG A 41 -17.48 -3.86 -9.01
C ARG A 41 -16.56 -2.64 -9.05
N VAL A 42 -15.32 -2.78 -8.58
CA VAL A 42 -14.29 -1.73 -8.66
C VAL A 42 -13.98 -1.38 -10.11
N LEU A 43 -13.79 -2.40 -10.98
CA LEU A 43 -13.64 -2.18 -12.42
C LEU A 43 -14.76 -1.30 -12.99
N LYS A 44 -16.01 -1.56 -12.63
CA LYS A 44 -17.16 -0.79 -13.16
C LYS A 44 -17.30 0.62 -12.59
N GLN A 45 -16.55 0.97 -11.55
CA GLN A 45 -16.43 2.36 -11.08
C GLN A 45 -15.35 3.13 -11.86
N VAL A 46 -14.28 2.46 -12.30
CA VAL A 46 -13.16 3.07 -13.04
C VAL A 46 -13.41 3.07 -14.56
N HIS A 47 -13.87 1.94 -15.10
CA HIS A 47 -14.10 1.71 -16.53
C HIS A 47 -15.45 0.99 -16.76
N PRO A 48 -16.56 1.75 -16.89
CA PRO A 48 -17.91 1.19 -17.06
C PRO A 48 -18.05 0.23 -18.24
N ASP A 49 -17.42 0.52 -19.38
CA ASP A 49 -17.59 -0.26 -20.63
C ASP A 49 -16.56 -1.39 -20.79
N THR A 50 -15.51 -1.39 -19.98
CA THR A 50 -14.42 -2.38 -20.07
C THR A 50 -14.78 -3.68 -19.36
N GLY A 51 -14.50 -4.82 -20.00
CA GLY A 51 -14.57 -6.15 -19.39
C GLY A 51 -13.21 -6.63 -18.87
N VAL A 52 -13.19 -7.68 -18.05
CA VAL A 52 -11.96 -8.38 -17.64
C VAL A 52 -12.06 -9.86 -18.02
N SER A 53 -11.02 -10.41 -18.65
CA SER A 53 -10.94 -11.84 -18.97
C SER A 53 -10.82 -12.71 -17.70
N SER A 54 -11.30 -13.96 -17.74
CA SER A 54 -11.20 -14.89 -16.60
C SER A 54 -9.76 -15.11 -16.11
N LYS A 55 -8.81 -15.14 -17.04
CA LYS A 55 -7.36 -15.23 -16.78
C LYS A 55 -6.84 -14.00 -16.04
N ALA A 56 -7.13 -12.79 -16.53
CA ALA A 56 -6.79 -11.53 -15.85
C ALA A 56 -7.46 -11.42 -14.47
N MET A 57 -8.73 -11.86 -14.35
CA MET A 57 -9.45 -11.91 -13.07
C MET A 57 -8.81 -12.87 -12.07
N SER A 58 -8.25 -13.99 -12.54
CA SER A 58 -7.51 -14.92 -11.67
C SER A 58 -6.19 -14.32 -11.17
N ILE A 59 -5.49 -13.56 -12.01
CA ILE A 59 -4.26 -12.84 -11.63
C ILE A 59 -4.57 -11.77 -10.59
N MET A 60 -5.58 -10.93 -10.82
CA MET A 60 -6.04 -9.93 -9.84
C MET A 60 -6.49 -10.57 -8.52
N ASN A 61 -7.15 -11.73 -8.58
CA ASN A 61 -7.52 -12.46 -7.37
C ASN A 61 -6.29 -12.96 -6.60
N SER A 62 -5.25 -13.44 -7.27
CA SER A 62 -4.00 -13.84 -6.62
C SER A 62 -3.27 -12.63 -6.03
N PHE A 63 -3.16 -11.53 -6.76
CA PHE A 63 -2.58 -10.26 -6.29
C PHE A 63 -3.24 -9.77 -4.99
N VAL A 64 -4.57 -9.72 -4.93
CA VAL A 64 -5.28 -9.32 -3.70
C VAL A 64 -5.02 -10.26 -2.52
N ASN A 65 -4.82 -11.57 -2.75
CA ASN A 65 -4.47 -12.50 -1.68
C ASN A 65 -3.01 -12.34 -1.21
N ASP A 66 -2.06 -12.16 -2.14
CA ASP A 66 -0.64 -11.94 -1.85
C ASP A 66 -0.45 -10.64 -1.04
N VAL A 67 -1.04 -9.52 -1.49
CA VAL A 67 -1.02 -8.25 -0.75
C VAL A 67 -1.70 -8.38 0.62
N PHE A 68 -2.80 -9.14 0.73
CA PHE A 68 -3.41 -9.45 2.02
C PHE A 68 -2.46 -10.22 2.95
N GLU A 69 -1.82 -11.28 2.46
CA GLU A 69 -0.93 -12.14 3.24
C GLU A 69 0.30 -11.35 3.71
N ARG A 70 0.91 -10.52 2.85
CA ARG A 70 2.01 -9.61 3.21
C ARG A 70 1.61 -8.61 4.31
N ILE A 71 0.53 -7.85 4.11
CA ILE A 71 0.11 -6.81 5.10
C ILE A 71 -0.33 -7.45 6.42
N ALA A 72 -1.02 -8.59 6.38
CA ALA A 72 -1.44 -9.29 7.59
C ALA A 72 -0.26 -9.89 8.37
N GLY A 73 0.74 -10.45 7.66
CA GLY A 73 1.98 -10.96 8.27
C GLY A 73 2.78 -9.85 8.95
N GLU A 74 2.99 -8.72 8.28
CA GLU A 74 3.75 -7.61 8.86
C GLU A 74 2.99 -6.95 10.02
N ALA A 75 1.67 -6.81 9.94
CA ALA A 75 0.86 -6.36 11.06
C ALA A 75 0.87 -7.35 12.26
N SER A 76 1.08 -8.65 12.00
CA SER A 76 1.33 -9.67 13.04
C SER A 76 2.61 -9.34 13.80
N ARG A 77 3.73 -9.17 13.08
CA ARG A 77 5.05 -8.83 13.67
C ARG A 77 4.98 -7.54 14.49
N LEU A 78 4.39 -6.49 13.94
CA LEU A 78 4.18 -5.21 14.63
C LEU A 78 3.34 -5.34 15.92
N ALA A 79 2.33 -6.23 15.92
CA ALA A 79 1.55 -6.51 17.12
C ALA A 79 2.38 -7.24 18.19
N HIS A 80 3.16 -8.25 17.81
CA HIS A 80 4.08 -8.96 18.72
C HIS A 80 5.16 -8.04 19.30
N TYR A 81 5.80 -7.22 18.46
CA TYR A 81 6.83 -6.26 18.85
C TYR A 81 6.33 -5.27 19.92
N ASN A 82 5.10 -4.77 19.78
CA ASN A 82 4.46 -3.91 20.79
C ASN A 82 3.81 -4.66 21.96
N LYS A 83 3.99 -5.99 22.06
CA LYS A 83 3.39 -6.86 23.08
C LYS A 83 1.84 -6.77 23.11
N ARG A 84 1.22 -6.57 21.94
CA ARG A 84 -0.23 -6.40 21.76
C ARG A 84 -0.88 -7.68 21.24
N SER A 85 -1.78 -8.25 22.03
CA SER A 85 -2.63 -9.38 21.63
C SER A 85 -3.81 -9.00 20.71
N THR A 86 -3.81 -7.79 20.11
CA THR A 86 -4.89 -7.30 19.24
C THR A 86 -4.36 -6.47 18.08
N ILE A 87 -4.54 -6.93 16.84
CA ILE A 87 -4.27 -6.12 15.64
C ILE A 87 -5.36 -5.06 15.50
N SER A 88 -4.97 -3.79 15.49
CA SER A 88 -5.85 -2.63 15.23
C SER A 88 -5.58 -2.04 13.84
N SER A 89 -6.26 -0.95 13.49
CA SER A 89 -5.94 -0.20 12.28
C SER A 89 -4.54 0.42 12.31
N ARG A 90 -3.92 0.58 13.49
CA ARG A 90 -2.59 1.18 13.64
C ARG A 90 -1.47 0.26 13.15
N GLU A 91 -1.53 -1.02 13.51
CA GLU A 91 -0.56 -2.03 13.07
C GLU A 91 -0.70 -2.27 11.55
N ILE A 92 -1.94 -2.27 11.02
CA ILE A 92 -2.19 -2.29 9.57
C ILE A 92 -1.62 -1.03 8.88
N GLN A 93 -1.85 0.17 9.41
CA GLN A 93 -1.35 1.42 8.83
C GLN A 93 0.18 1.45 8.74
N THR A 94 0.89 0.95 9.76
CA THR A 94 2.35 0.86 9.75
C THR A 94 2.83 -0.23 8.79
N ALA A 95 2.22 -1.42 8.77
CA ALA A 95 2.53 -2.46 7.79
C ALA A 95 2.39 -1.96 6.33
N VAL A 96 1.37 -1.15 6.05
CA VAL A 96 1.14 -0.54 4.73
C VAL A 96 2.27 0.44 4.35
N ARG A 97 2.82 1.19 5.29
CA ARG A 97 3.97 2.10 5.05
C ARG A 97 5.30 1.37 4.82
N LEU A 98 5.45 0.16 5.37
CA LEU A 98 6.63 -0.69 5.19
C LEU A 98 6.57 -1.47 3.86
N ILE A 99 5.38 -1.93 3.47
CA ILE A 99 5.21 -2.80 2.29
C ILE A 99 5.02 -2.01 0.98
N LEU A 100 4.33 -0.87 1.02
CA LEU A 100 4.07 -0.06 -0.18
C LEU A 100 5.18 0.99 -0.36
N PRO A 101 5.64 1.22 -1.60
CA PRO A 101 6.59 2.29 -1.90
C PRO A 101 5.91 3.67 -1.97
N GLY A 102 6.73 4.71 -1.84
CA GLY A 102 6.49 6.07 -2.36
C GLY A 102 5.09 6.66 -2.20
N GLU A 103 4.45 7.01 -3.31
CA GLU A 103 3.13 7.66 -3.32
C GLU A 103 1.99 6.65 -3.08
N LEU A 104 2.10 5.41 -3.58
CA LEU A 104 1.16 4.32 -3.29
C LEU A 104 0.93 4.17 -1.77
N ALA A 105 1.99 4.26 -0.95
CA ALA A 105 1.88 4.20 0.50
C ALA A 105 1.06 5.35 1.10
N LYS A 106 1.28 6.59 0.65
CA LYS A 106 0.61 7.80 1.15
C LYS A 106 -0.89 7.80 0.80
N HIS A 107 -1.22 7.44 -0.43
CA HIS A 107 -2.60 7.31 -0.90
C HIS A 107 -3.33 6.16 -0.18
N ALA A 108 -2.72 4.97 -0.10
CA ALA A 108 -3.29 3.83 0.65
C ALA A 108 -3.55 4.16 2.13
N VAL A 109 -2.63 4.88 2.79
CA VAL A 109 -2.80 5.35 4.17
C VAL A 109 -3.96 6.35 4.28
N SER A 110 -4.13 7.22 3.29
CA SER A 110 -5.22 8.19 3.24
C SER A 110 -6.59 7.52 3.07
N GLU A 111 -6.72 6.59 2.13
CA GLU A 111 -7.96 5.81 1.92
C GLU A 111 -8.32 4.92 3.11
N GLY A 112 -7.34 4.24 3.70
CA GLY A 112 -7.53 3.46 4.94
C GLY A 112 -8.07 4.33 6.09
N THR A 113 -7.54 5.55 6.23
CA THR A 113 -7.96 6.50 7.27
C THR A 113 -9.38 7.01 7.00
N LYS A 114 -9.69 7.45 5.77
CA LYS A 114 -11.03 7.88 5.34
C LYS A 114 -12.09 6.80 5.62
N ALA A 115 -11.81 5.55 5.27
CA ALA A 115 -12.72 4.43 5.46
C ALA A 115 -12.98 4.11 6.95
N VAL A 116 -11.95 4.16 7.80
CA VAL A 116 -12.11 3.95 9.26
C VAL A 116 -12.90 5.08 9.92
N THR A 117 -12.67 6.34 9.54
CA THR A 117 -13.45 7.49 10.01
C THR A 117 -14.93 7.32 9.65
N LYS A 118 -15.24 7.07 8.37
CA LYS A 118 -16.61 6.85 7.86
C LYS A 118 -17.31 5.67 8.55
N TYR A 119 -16.60 4.56 8.75
CA TYR A 119 -17.11 3.39 9.47
C TYR A 119 -17.43 3.69 10.94
N THR A 120 -16.64 4.56 11.58
CA THR A 120 -16.81 4.96 12.98
C THR A 120 -17.97 5.93 13.15
N SER A 121 -18.07 6.98 12.33
CA SER A 121 -19.20 7.92 12.36
C SER A 121 -20.55 7.22 12.15
N SER A 122 -20.61 6.23 11.25
CA SER A 122 -21.82 5.39 11.05
C SER A 122 -22.14 4.43 12.21
N LYS A 123 -21.27 4.30 13.22
CA LYS A 123 -21.53 3.52 14.45
C LYS A 123 -22.28 4.36 15.49
N THR A 124 -21.92 5.65 15.58
CA THR A 124 -22.47 6.60 16.57
C THR A 124 -23.91 6.99 16.25
N GLN A 125 -24.30 7.02 14.97
CA GLN A 125 -25.70 7.19 14.52
C GLN A 125 -26.61 5.96 14.77
N ARG A 126 -26.35 5.16 15.80
CA ARG A 126 -27.43 4.37 16.40
C ARG A 126 -28.22 5.35 17.27
N PRO A 127 -29.56 5.40 17.20
CA PRO A 127 -30.32 6.28 18.08
C PRO A 127 -30.00 5.89 19.53
N SER A 128 -29.30 6.79 20.22
CA SER A 128 -29.19 6.75 21.66
C SER A 128 -30.60 6.97 22.19
N LEU A 129 -31.16 5.94 22.84
CA LEU A 129 -32.28 6.17 23.76
C LEU A 129 -31.76 7.20 24.77
N GLY A 130 -32.38 8.38 24.76
CA GLY A 130 -31.99 9.48 25.65
C GLY A 130 -32.22 9.11 27.11
N PRO A 131 -31.60 9.83 28.06
CA PRO A 131 -31.82 9.61 29.47
C PRO A 131 -33.23 10.10 29.85
N HIS A 132 -34.24 9.23 29.71
CA HIS A 132 -35.54 9.46 30.31
C HIS A 132 -35.43 9.29 31.83
N PHE A 133 -35.31 10.44 32.50
CA PHE A 133 -35.53 10.56 33.94
C PHE A 133 -37.01 10.35 34.29
N TYR A 134 -37.25 9.96 35.55
CA TYR A 134 -38.52 9.89 36.28
C TYR A 134 -39.55 8.79 35.96
N SER A 135 -39.44 7.73 36.79
CA SER A 135 -40.52 7.15 37.62
C SER A 135 -41.86 6.77 36.98
N LYS A 136 -42.04 5.46 36.76
CA LYS A 136 -43.28 4.73 37.07
C LYS A 136 -42.93 3.40 37.76
N PRO A 137 -43.61 3.00 38.86
CA PRO A 137 -43.37 1.71 39.49
C PRO A 137 -43.84 0.58 38.57
N ILE A 138 -42.99 -0.43 38.40
CA ILE A 138 -43.30 -1.62 37.59
C ILE A 138 -44.07 -2.61 38.46
N ILE A 139 -45.34 -2.84 38.14
CA ILE A 139 -46.07 -4.01 38.64
C ILE A 139 -45.47 -5.25 37.96
N MET A 140 -44.82 -6.10 38.76
CA MET A 140 -44.27 -7.38 38.31
C MET A 140 -45.40 -8.36 37.95
N SER A 141 -45.67 -8.55 36.66
CA SER A 141 -46.42 -9.72 36.18
C SER A 141 -45.92 -10.16 34.79
N GLY A 142 -45.88 -11.47 34.55
CA GLY A 142 -45.56 -12.04 33.24
C GLY A 142 -44.08 -12.37 32.99
N ARG A 143 -43.65 -13.57 33.40
CA ARG A 143 -42.44 -14.27 32.93
C ARG A 143 -42.62 -14.68 31.45
N GLY A 144 -42.64 -13.70 30.55
CA GLY A 144 -42.84 -13.88 29.11
C GLY A 144 -41.59 -14.43 28.40
N LYS A 145 -41.76 -15.54 27.67
CA LYS A 145 -40.71 -16.20 26.87
C LYS A 145 -40.15 -15.23 25.81
N GLY A 146 -38.84 -14.97 25.84
CA GLY A 146 -38.21 -13.86 25.12
C GLY A 146 -38.49 -13.78 23.62
N GLY A 147 -39.45 -12.94 23.24
CA GLY A 147 -39.73 -12.56 21.85
C GLY A 147 -38.59 -11.73 21.28
N LYS A 148 -37.98 -12.21 20.19
CA LYS A 148 -36.87 -11.53 19.52
C LYS A 148 -37.39 -10.29 18.79
N ALA A 149 -37.37 -9.14 19.46
CA ALA A 149 -37.85 -7.86 18.93
C ALA A 149 -37.22 -7.58 17.54
N LYS A 150 -38.07 -7.51 16.51
CA LYS A 150 -37.68 -7.09 15.16
C LYS A 150 -37.46 -5.58 15.17
N SER A 151 -36.26 -5.12 15.50
CA SER A 151 -35.90 -3.73 15.31
C SER A 151 -35.95 -3.38 13.81
N GLY A 152 -36.87 -2.48 13.44
CA GLY A 152 -37.32 -2.21 12.07
C GLY A 152 -36.33 -1.46 11.17
N GLY A 153 -35.03 -1.78 11.23
CA GLY A 153 -34.02 -1.21 10.36
C GLY A 153 -33.07 -2.28 9.82
N LYS A 154 -32.99 -2.44 8.50
CA LYS A 154 -32.03 -3.37 7.86
C LYS A 154 -30.61 -3.00 8.29
N ALA A 155 -29.97 -3.87 9.08
CA ALA A 155 -28.64 -3.62 9.61
C ALA A 155 -27.62 -3.44 8.47
N LYS A 156 -27.15 -2.21 8.26
CA LYS A 156 -26.18 -1.87 7.21
C LYS A 156 -24.91 -2.71 7.36
N SER A 157 -24.47 -3.33 6.26
CA SER A 157 -23.30 -4.20 6.23
C SER A 157 -22.01 -3.45 6.64
N ARG A 158 -20.98 -4.18 7.10
CA ARG A 158 -19.70 -3.55 7.47
C ARG A 158 -19.03 -2.82 6.29
N SER A 159 -19.11 -3.39 5.09
CA SER A 159 -18.58 -2.78 3.85
C SER A 159 -19.37 -1.52 3.47
N SER A 160 -20.71 -1.59 3.39
CA SER A 160 -21.53 -0.42 3.05
C SER A 160 -21.45 0.70 4.09
N ARG A 161 -21.14 0.39 5.35
CA ARG A 161 -20.86 1.37 6.41
C ARG A 161 -19.50 2.05 6.28
N ALA A 162 -18.49 1.34 5.79
CA ALA A 162 -17.19 1.93 5.43
C ALA A 162 -17.27 2.67 4.08
N GLY A 163 -18.26 2.37 3.24
CA GLY A 163 -18.37 2.88 1.88
C GLY A 163 -17.48 2.14 0.88
N LEU A 164 -17.13 0.89 1.17
CA LEU A 164 -16.22 0.05 0.39
C LEU A 164 -17.00 -1.02 -0.39
N GLN A 165 -16.55 -1.34 -1.60
CA GLN A 165 -16.99 -2.53 -2.31
C GLN A 165 -16.46 -3.81 -1.65
N PHE A 166 -15.19 -3.81 -1.22
CA PHE A 166 -14.46 -4.96 -0.73
C PHE A 166 -15.08 -5.55 0.57
N PRO A 167 -14.96 -6.87 0.78
CA PRO A 167 -15.72 -7.56 1.82
C PRO A 167 -15.04 -7.48 3.20
N VAL A 168 -15.17 -6.34 3.89
CA VAL A 168 -14.70 -6.10 5.27
C VAL A 168 -15.02 -7.26 6.22
N GLY A 169 -16.24 -7.81 6.14
CA GLY A 169 -16.67 -8.94 6.97
C GLY A 169 -15.93 -10.26 6.68
N ARG A 170 -15.53 -10.50 5.42
CA ARG A 170 -14.71 -11.64 5.02
C ARG A 170 -13.26 -11.44 5.45
N LEU A 171 -12.68 -10.26 5.20
CA LEU A 171 -11.32 -9.92 5.61
C LEU A 171 -11.14 -10.05 7.14
N HIS A 172 -12.13 -9.63 7.92
CA HIS A 172 -12.16 -9.87 9.38
C HIS A 172 -12.20 -11.36 9.78
N ARG A 173 -12.77 -12.23 8.95
CA ARG A 173 -12.73 -13.68 9.17
C ARG A 173 -11.38 -14.27 8.73
N MET A 174 -10.80 -13.78 7.64
CA MET A 174 -9.49 -14.22 7.16
C MET A 174 -8.38 -13.85 8.15
N LEU A 175 -8.36 -12.62 8.68
CA LEU A 175 -7.41 -12.22 9.73
C LEU A 175 -7.51 -13.10 10.99
N ARG A 176 -8.71 -13.54 11.37
CA ARG A 176 -8.88 -14.47 12.51
C ARG A 176 -8.56 -15.92 12.18
N LYS A 177 -8.75 -16.36 10.93
CA LYS A 177 -8.44 -17.73 10.48
C LYS A 177 -6.94 -17.93 10.19
N GLY A 178 -6.22 -16.85 9.83
CA GLY A 178 -4.78 -16.87 9.60
C GLY A 178 -3.93 -16.74 10.87
N ASN A 179 -4.56 -16.71 12.05
CA ASN A 179 -3.89 -16.69 13.36
C ASN A 179 -2.89 -15.53 13.61
N TYR A 180 -2.95 -14.45 12.83
CA TYR A 180 -2.05 -13.28 12.96
C TYR A 180 -2.12 -12.55 14.32
N ALA A 181 -3.18 -12.75 15.11
CA ALA A 181 -3.25 -12.30 16.49
C ALA A 181 -4.38 -12.99 17.26
N GLN A 182 -4.29 -13.00 18.59
CA GLN A 182 -5.34 -13.50 19.49
C GLN A 182 -6.69 -12.78 19.26
N ARG A 183 -6.67 -11.47 18.93
CA ARG A 183 -7.86 -10.67 18.62
C ARG A 183 -7.62 -9.75 17.43
N VAL A 184 -8.71 -9.39 16.74
CA VAL A 184 -8.71 -8.45 15.61
C VAL A 184 -9.70 -7.32 15.90
N GLY A 185 -9.21 -6.09 15.94
CA GLY A 185 -9.99 -4.89 16.18
C GLY A 185 -10.96 -4.57 15.04
N ALA A 186 -12.05 -3.85 15.33
CA ALA A 186 -13.10 -3.61 14.33
C ALA A 186 -12.64 -2.76 13.13
N GLY A 187 -11.65 -1.88 13.32
CA GLY A 187 -11.08 -0.99 12.30
C GLY A 187 -9.99 -1.65 11.43
N ALA A 188 -9.24 -2.63 11.93
CA ALA A 188 -8.21 -3.35 11.16
C ALA A 188 -8.71 -3.90 9.80
N PRO A 189 -9.83 -4.67 9.73
CA PRO A 189 -10.34 -5.18 8.45
C PRO A 189 -11.04 -4.11 7.61
N VAL A 190 -11.34 -2.93 8.15
CA VAL A 190 -11.87 -1.79 7.38
C VAL A 190 -10.72 -1.10 6.65
N TYR A 191 -9.64 -0.81 7.37
CA TYR A 191 -8.41 -0.22 6.83
C TYR A 191 -7.82 -1.13 5.75
N LEU A 192 -7.66 -2.44 6.05
CA LEU A 192 -7.14 -3.42 5.11
C LEU A 192 -8.04 -3.58 3.86
N ALA A 193 -9.37 -3.50 4.02
CA ALA A 193 -10.28 -3.54 2.87
C ALA A 193 -10.11 -2.33 1.96
N ALA A 194 -9.95 -1.13 2.52
CA ALA A 194 -9.74 0.10 1.75
C ALA A 194 -8.42 0.06 0.97
N VAL A 195 -7.32 -0.41 1.59
CA VAL A 195 -6.02 -0.54 0.91
C VAL A 195 -6.07 -1.57 -0.22
N LEU A 196 -6.72 -2.72 -0.02
CA LEU A 196 -6.88 -3.72 -1.07
C LEU A 196 -7.82 -3.25 -2.20
N GLU A 197 -8.82 -2.42 -1.90
CA GLU A 197 -9.71 -1.81 -2.88
C GLU A 197 -8.98 -0.75 -3.71
N TYR A 198 -8.20 0.12 -3.06
CA TYR A 198 -7.33 1.12 -3.70
C TYR A 198 -6.32 0.48 -4.66
N LEU A 199 -5.52 -0.47 -4.19
CA LEU A 199 -4.51 -1.15 -5.02
C LEU A 199 -5.14 -1.96 -6.17
N ALA A 200 -6.34 -2.50 -5.97
CA ALA A 200 -7.07 -3.16 -7.04
C ALA A 200 -7.62 -2.16 -8.07
N ALA A 201 -8.05 -0.96 -7.64
CA ALA A 201 -8.47 0.11 -8.55
C ALA A 201 -7.30 0.60 -9.42
N GLU A 202 -6.17 0.93 -8.80
CA GLU A 202 -4.96 1.43 -9.48
C GLU A 202 -4.50 0.50 -10.63
N VAL A 203 -4.35 -0.80 -10.34
CA VAL A 203 -3.94 -1.80 -11.33
C VAL A 203 -4.99 -1.98 -12.44
N LEU A 204 -6.28 -1.86 -12.11
CA LEU A 204 -7.37 -1.94 -13.11
C LEU A 204 -7.49 -0.67 -13.95
N GLU A 205 -7.14 0.50 -13.41
CA GLU A 205 -7.12 1.76 -14.12
C GLU A 205 -6.06 1.75 -15.21
N LEU A 206 -4.80 1.50 -14.82
CA LEU A 206 -3.66 1.39 -15.72
C LEU A 206 -3.87 0.27 -16.77
N ALA A 207 -4.37 -0.89 -16.35
CA ALA A 207 -4.63 -2.00 -17.29
C ALA A 207 -5.86 -1.78 -18.19
N GLY A 208 -6.82 -0.96 -17.77
CA GLY A 208 -7.97 -0.55 -18.58
C GLY A 208 -7.59 0.52 -19.62
N ASN A 209 -6.73 1.46 -19.24
CA ASN A 209 -6.11 2.40 -20.18
C ASN A 209 -5.28 1.64 -21.21
N ALA A 210 -4.37 0.76 -20.78
CA ALA A 210 -3.60 -0.10 -21.68
C ALA A 210 -4.48 -1.00 -22.57
N ALA A 211 -5.69 -1.39 -22.13
CA ALA A 211 -6.64 -2.11 -22.99
C ALA A 211 -7.23 -1.19 -24.09
N ARG A 212 -7.63 0.03 -23.71
CA ARG A 212 -8.18 1.06 -24.59
C ARG A 212 -7.18 1.49 -25.67
N ASP A 213 -5.92 1.71 -25.28
CA ASP A 213 -4.83 2.09 -26.19
C ASP A 213 -4.59 1.00 -27.26
N ASN A 214 -4.66 -0.27 -26.85
CA ASN A 214 -4.61 -1.43 -27.74
C ASN A 214 -5.93 -1.70 -28.51
N LYS A 215 -6.89 -0.76 -28.47
CA LYS A 215 -8.23 -0.85 -29.09
C LYS A 215 -9.01 -2.11 -28.68
N LYS A 216 -8.90 -2.52 -27.41
CA LYS A 216 -9.62 -3.68 -26.83
C LYS A 216 -10.58 -3.26 -25.73
N THR A 217 -11.83 -3.73 -25.83
CA THR A 217 -12.88 -3.57 -24.80
C THR A 217 -12.71 -4.50 -23.58
N ARG A 218 -11.63 -5.30 -23.52
CA ARG A 218 -11.41 -6.29 -22.47
C ARG A 218 -9.96 -6.34 -21.99
N ILE A 219 -9.77 -6.31 -20.67
CA ILE A 219 -8.49 -6.48 -19.99
C ILE A 219 -8.05 -7.94 -20.07
N ASN A 220 -6.88 -8.15 -20.67
CA ASN A 220 -6.19 -9.44 -20.78
C ASN A 220 -4.93 -9.44 -19.90
N PRO A 221 -4.34 -10.61 -19.59
CA PRO A 221 -3.11 -10.69 -18.78
C PRO A 221 -1.97 -9.81 -19.29
N ARG A 222 -1.85 -9.61 -20.61
CA ARG A 222 -0.89 -8.68 -21.21
C ARG A 222 -1.10 -7.22 -20.79
N HIS A 223 -2.34 -6.76 -20.64
CA HIS A 223 -2.60 -5.38 -20.21
C HIS A 223 -2.25 -5.19 -18.73
N LEU A 224 -2.45 -6.23 -17.88
CA LEU A 224 -1.96 -6.23 -16.50
C LEU A 224 -0.43 -6.22 -16.43
N GLN A 225 0.25 -7.00 -17.28
CA GLN A 225 1.72 -7.00 -17.37
C GLN A 225 2.27 -5.65 -17.83
N LEU A 226 1.66 -5.02 -18.84
CA LEU A 226 2.04 -3.68 -19.29
C LEU A 226 1.87 -2.64 -18.16
N ALA A 227 0.70 -2.63 -17.52
CA ALA A 227 0.41 -1.73 -16.41
C ALA A 227 1.42 -1.87 -15.25
N VAL A 228 1.64 -3.09 -14.76
CA VAL A 228 2.51 -3.36 -13.60
C VAL A 228 3.98 -3.14 -13.90
N ARG A 229 4.45 -3.36 -15.14
CA ARG A 229 5.88 -3.24 -15.49
C ARG A 229 6.29 -1.85 -15.97
N ASN A 230 5.36 -1.06 -16.50
CA ASN A 230 5.62 0.33 -16.87
C ASN A 230 5.54 1.28 -15.68
N ASP A 231 4.79 0.92 -14.64
CA ASP A 231 4.72 1.69 -13.39
C ASP A 231 5.84 1.30 -12.42
N GLU A 232 6.64 2.27 -11.98
CA GLU A 232 7.78 2.02 -11.10
C GLU A 232 7.38 1.50 -9.71
N GLU A 233 6.27 1.97 -9.16
CA GLU A 233 5.85 1.68 -7.79
C GLU A 233 5.20 0.29 -7.70
N LEU A 234 4.34 -0.05 -8.66
CA LEU A 234 3.76 -1.38 -8.83
C LEU A 234 4.82 -2.42 -9.22
N ASN A 235 5.79 -2.09 -10.08
CA ASN A 235 6.88 -3.02 -10.43
C ASN A 235 7.75 -3.34 -9.20
N LYS A 236 8.00 -2.37 -8.31
CA LYS A 236 8.69 -2.58 -7.02
C LYS A 236 7.85 -3.47 -6.09
N LEU A 237 6.55 -3.17 -5.93
CA LEU A 237 5.62 -3.97 -5.11
C LEU A 237 5.48 -5.42 -5.60
N MET A 238 5.47 -5.61 -6.92
CA MET A 238 5.26 -6.89 -7.60
C MET A 238 6.55 -7.52 -8.14
N ALA A 239 7.73 -7.11 -7.67
CA ALA A 239 9.02 -7.55 -8.21
C ALA A 239 9.17 -9.09 -8.25
N GLY A 240 8.76 -9.77 -7.17
CA GLY A 240 8.75 -11.24 -7.07
C GLY A 240 7.50 -11.94 -7.61
N VAL A 241 6.57 -11.24 -8.28
CA VAL A 241 5.29 -11.80 -8.74
C VAL A 241 5.33 -12.13 -10.23
N THR A 242 5.16 -13.40 -10.57
CA THR A 242 5.05 -13.86 -11.96
C THR A 242 3.62 -13.70 -12.48
N ILE A 243 3.42 -12.81 -13.46
CA ILE A 243 2.14 -12.64 -14.17
C ILE A 243 2.05 -13.67 -15.30
N ALA A 244 1.40 -14.80 -15.03
CA ALA A 244 1.20 -15.85 -16.03
C ALA A 244 0.47 -15.31 -17.28
N GLN A 245 0.97 -15.68 -18.47
CA GLN A 245 0.42 -15.26 -19.77
C GLN A 245 0.45 -13.74 -20.04
N GLY A 246 1.20 -12.96 -19.25
CA GLY A 246 1.42 -11.53 -19.49
C GLY A 246 2.28 -11.23 -20.73
N GLY A 247 3.16 -12.16 -21.11
CA GLY A 247 4.17 -11.95 -22.16
C GLY A 247 5.37 -11.13 -21.66
N VAL A 248 6.34 -10.92 -22.55
CA VAL A 248 7.49 -10.04 -22.30
C VAL A 248 7.11 -8.59 -22.65
N LEU A 249 7.65 -7.63 -21.89
CA LEU A 249 7.47 -6.22 -22.21
C LEU A 249 8.15 -5.89 -23.55
N PRO A 250 7.56 -5.04 -24.41
CA PRO A 250 8.23 -4.61 -25.64
C PRO A 250 9.56 -3.92 -25.32
N ASN A 251 10.68 -4.60 -25.63
CA ASN A 251 12.03 -4.04 -25.54
C ASN A 251 12.59 -3.96 -26.96
N ILE A 252 12.63 -2.76 -27.52
CA ILE A 252 13.25 -2.51 -28.82
C ILE A 252 14.71 -2.14 -28.55
N ASN A 253 15.64 -2.97 -29.00
CA ASN A 253 17.07 -2.63 -28.95
C ASN A 253 17.29 -1.28 -29.64
N SER A 254 18.08 -0.39 -29.04
CA SER A 254 18.32 0.96 -29.56
C SER A 254 18.88 0.99 -30.99
N VAL A 255 19.52 -0.10 -31.42
CA VAL A 255 20.01 -0.33 -32.79
C VAL A 255 18.88 -0.49 -33.82
N LEU A 256 17.69 -0.96 -33.39
CA LEU A 256 16.51 -1.17 -34.24
C LEU A 256 15.58 0.06 -34.31
N LEU A 257 15.85 1.09 -33.51
CA LEU A 257 15.17 2.37 -33.66
C LEU A 257 15.76 3.10 -34.88
N PRO A 258 14.93 3.75 -35.71
CA PRO A 258 15.44 4.60 -36.79
C PRO A 258 16.45 5.63 -36.23
N LYS A 259 17.59 5.79 -36.91
CA LYS A 259 18.55 6.83 -36.56
C LYS A 259 17.85 8.18 -36.69
N LYS A 260 17.69 8.91 -35.58
CA LYS A 260 17.01 10.21 -35.53
C LYS A 260 17.60 11.17 -36.56
N THR A 261 16.83 11.45 -37.61
CA THR A 261 17.13 12.50 -38.59
C THR A 261 16.79 13.88 -38.02
N ALA A 262 17.41 14.94 -38.54
CA ALA A 262 17.37 16.26 -37.91
C ALA A 262 15.95 16.86 -37.74
N GLY A 263 14.98 16.46 -38.56
CA GLY A 263 13.60 16.99 -38.53
C GLY A 263 12.78 16.65 -37.28
N ASP A 264 13.11 15.59 -36.53
CA ASP A 264 12.30 15.16 -35.37
C ASP A 264 12.38 16.14 -34.18
N LYS A 265 13.31 17.11 -34.21
CA LYS A 265 13.52 18.08 -33.14
C LYS A 265 12.44 19.17 -33.10
N GLU A 266 11.89 19.60 -34.24
CA GLU A 266 10.88 20.65 -34.26
C GLU A 266 9.51 20.17 -33.76
N ALA A 267 9.08 18.97 -34.17
CA ALA A 267 7.78 18.41 -33.79
C ALA A 267 7.62 18.29 -32.25
N THR A 268 8.71 18.00 -31.54
CA THR A 268 8.71 17.86 -30.08
C THR A 268 8.55 19.22 -29.37
N LEU A 269 9.20 20.27 -29.89
CA LEU A 269 9.12 21.65 -29.36
C LEU A 269 7.74 22.29 -29.58
N VAL A 270 7.13 22.05 -30.74
CA VAL A 270 5.76 22.54 -31.06
C VAL A 270 4.71 21.87 -30.16
N PHE A 271 4.90 20.62 -29.74
CA PHE A 271 3.97 19.93 -28.85
C PHE A 271 4.08 20.41 -27.39
N GLN A 272 5.29 20.65 -26.89
CA GLN A 272 5.49 21.21 -25.54
C GLN A 272 4.96 22.65 -25.41
N THR A 273 5.19 23.51 -26.41
CA THR A 273 4.74 24.92 -26.37
C THR A 273 3.21 25.03 -26.40
N LYS A 274 2.50 24.20 -27.19
CA LYS A 274 1.03 24.18 -27.20
C LYS A 274 0.39 23.65 -25.91
N LEU A 275 1.01 22.68 -25.24
CA LEU A 275 0.53 22.17 -23.95
C LEU A 275 0.64 23.22 -22.82
N ILE A 276 1.69 24.04 -22.83
CA ILE A 276 1.88 25.10 -21.81
C ILE A 276 0.89 26.25 -22.02
N SER A 277 0.63 26.69 -23.26
CA SER A 277 -0.30 27.79 -23.52
C SER A 277 -1.75 27.47 -23.15
N GLY A 278 -2.22 26.24 -23.43
CA GLY A 278 -3.57 25.80 -23.08
C GLY A 278 -3.86 25.76 -21.58
N PHE A 279 -2.83 25.45 -20.76
CA PHE A 279 -3.00 25.31 -19.31
C PHE A 279 -3.15 26.67 -18.60
N TYR A 280 -2.50 27.72 -19.12
CA TYR A 280 -2.57 29.07 -18.52
C TYR A 280 -3.91 29.79 -18.79
N SER A 281 -4.52 29.63 -19.97
CA SER A 281 -5.83 30.26 -20.24
C SER A 281 -6.97 29.70 -19.38
N SER A 282 -6.92 28.42 -18.99
CA SER A 282 -8.00 27.81 -18.18
C SER A 282 -7.96 28.18 -16.70
N LEU A 283 -6.85 28.72 -16.18
CA LEU A 283 -6.70 29.11 -14.78
C LEU A 283 -7.01 30.60 -14.51
N CYS A 284 -7.01 31.45 -15.53
CA CYS A 284 -7.30 32.88 -15.38
C CYS A 284 -8.80 33.17 -15.19
N ASN A 285 -9.68 32.42 -15.86
CA ASN A 285 -11.13 32.69 -15.91
C ASN A 285 -11.95 32.21 -14.69
N LYS A 286 -11.32 31.98 -13.52
CA LYS A 286 -12.02 31.47 -12.32
C LYS A 286 -11.64 32.13 -11.00
N ARG A 287 -11.08 33.35 -11.04
CA ARG A 287 -10.72 34.10 -9.82
C ARG A 287 -11.07 35.59 -9.81
N GLU A 288 -11.99 36.05 -10.67
CA GLU A 288 -12.53 37.43 -10.65
C GLU A 288 -13.98 37.53 -10.11
N ARG A 289 -14.26 36.87 -8.97
CA ARG A 289 -15.45 37.17 -8.16
C ARG A 289 -15.15 37.08 -6.66
N GLN A 290 -14.30 37.98 -6.16
CA GLN A 290 -14.35 38.58 -4.81
C GLN A 290 -13.13 39.51 -4.59
N GLY A 291 -13.35 40.66 -3.93
CA GLY A 291 -12.28 41.53 -3.41
C GLY A 291 -11.84 42.69 -4.32
N ARG A 292 -12.49 43.86 -4.17
CA ARG A 292 -11.92 45.15 -4.59
C ARG A 292 -10.97 45.68 -3.50
N GLY A 293 -9.94 46.41 -3.91
CA GLY A 293 -8.96 47.09 -3.03
C GLY A 293 -7.66 47.31 -3.79
N VAL A 294 -7.62 48.25 -4.75
CA VAL A 294 -7.18 49.64 -4.50
C VAL A 294 -5.88 49.69 -3.68
N TYR A 295 -4.75 49.90 -4.35
CA TYR A 295 -3.79 50.99 -4.05
C TYR A 295 -2.90 51.25 -5.29
N LYS A 296 -2.50 52.51 -5.48
CA LYS A 296 -1.76 53.04 -6.66
C LYS A 296 -0.24 52.86 -6.50
N GLY A 297 0.54 52.82 -7.59
CA GLY A 297 2.01 52.89 -7.50
C GLY A 297 2.83 52.81 -8.81
N ALA A 298 3.00 53.96 -9.48
CA ALA A 298 4.18 54.38 -10.27
C ALA A 298 5.03 53.37 -11.10
N THR A 299 4.75 53.32 -12.41
CA THR A 299 5.63 53.70 -13.55
C THR A 299 7.17 53.55 -13.54
N ARG A 300 7.68 53.30 -14.77
CA ARG A 300 9.08 53.35 -15.29
C ARG A 300 9.89 52.06 -15.07
N GLY A 301 10.57 51.47 -16.05
CA GLY A 301 10.83 51.85 -17.46
C GLY A 301 12.32 52.09 -17.70
N GLY A 302 12.95 51.25 -18.51
CA GLY A 302 14.37 51.36 -18.87
C GLY A 302 14.99 50.02 -19.27
N THR A 303 15.47 49.91 -20.50
CA THR A 303 16.23 48.77 -21.05
C THR A 303 17.72 49.21 -21.24
N PRO A 304 18.63 48.47 -21.92
CA PRO A 304 19.83 47.98 -21.22
C PRO A 304 21.17 48.43 -21.83
N SER A 305 22.28 48.23 -21.12
CA SER A 305 23.61 48.22 -21.76
C SER A 305 24.67 47.42 -20.98
N SER A 306 25.38 46.61 -21.75
CA SER A 306 26.76 46.10 -21.56
C SER A 306 27.66 46.71 -20.48
N LEU A 307 28.50 45.87 -19.87
CA LEU A 307 29.96 45.96 -20.02
C LEU A 307 30.67 44.70 -19.52
N GLU A 308 31.71 44.28 -20.25
CA GLU A 308 32.70 43.30 -19.76
C GLU A 308 33.59 43.93 -18.68
N GLN A 309 34.23 43.11 -17.84
CA GLN A 309 35.71 43.07 -17.84
C GLN A 309 36.30 41.91 -17.01
N SER A 310 37.42 41.41 -17.51
CA SER A 310 38.25 40.36 -16.94
C SER A 310 39.43 40.92 -16.13
N SER A 311 39.74 40.34 -14.97
CA SER A 311 41.12 40.25 -14.43
C SER A 311 41.14 39.18 -13.33
N ALA A 312 41.96 38.13 -13.38
CA ALA A 312 43.44 38.03 -13.45
C ALA A 312 44.07 37.85 -12.05
N VAL A 313 44.77 36.72 -11.91
CA VAL A 313 45.43 36.24 -10.68
C VAL A 313 46.65 37.10 -10.35
N LYS A 314 46.90 37.34 -9.05
CA LYS A 314 48.27 37.62 -8.57
C LYS A 314 48.56 36.91 -7.24
N MET A 315 49.72 36.25 -7.21
CA MET A 315 50.29 35.60 -6.04
C MET A 315 51.10 36.61 -5.22
N SER A 316 51.09 36.49 -3.90
CA SER A 316 52.20 36.92 -3.06
C SER A 316 52.35 35.97 -1.87
N GLY A 317 53.59 35.75 -1.47
CA GLY A 317 53.95 35.03 -0.25
C GLY A 317 55.11 35.75 0.44
N ARG A 318 55.57 35.19 1.58
CA ARG A 318 56.59 35.73 2.51
C ARG A 318 55.98 36.78 3.48
N GLY A 319 56.25 36.76 4.79
CA GLY A 319 57.19 35.94 5.55
C GLY A 319 56.79 35.72 7.02
N LYS A 320 57.74 35.19 7.81
CA LYS A 320 57.56 34.63 9.17
C LYS A 320 57.34 35.69 10.26
N GLY A 321 56.51 35.35 11.27
CA GLY A 321 56.48 36.05 12.57
C GLY A 321 55.52 35.36 13.55
N GLY A 322 55.85 35.39 14.85
CA GLY A 322 54.93 35.00 15.94
C GLY A 322 55.07 33.57 16.50
N LYS A 323 55.92 33.40 17.53
CA LYS A 323 55.77 32.30 18.51
C LYS A 323 54.55 32.60 19.37
N GLY A 324 53.71 31.60 19.65
CA GLY A 324 52.84 31.62 20.83
C GLY A 324 51.50 30.91 20.72
N LEU A 325 50.98 30.54 21.90
CA LEU A 325 49.59 30.22 22.22
C LEU A 325 49.03 28.83 21.80
N GLY A 326 49.01 27.94 22.79
CA GLY A 326 47.86 27.07 23.04
C GLY A 326 47.92 25.65 22.48
N LYS A 327 47.88 24.66 23.38
CA LYS A 327 47.39 23.31 23.05
C LYS A 327 45.89 23.39 22.74
N GLY A 328 45.56 23.75 21.50
CA GLY A 328 44.18 23.81 21.03
C GLY A 328 43.50 22.44 21.15
N GLY A 329 42.46 22.35 21.97
CA GLY A 329 41.69 21.12 22.16
C GLY A 329 41.17 20.56 20.83
N ALA A 330 41.02 19.23 20.77
CA ALA A 330 40.66 18.52 19.55
C ALA A 330 39.45 19.17 18.86
N LYS A 331 39.69 19.82 17.71
CA LYS A 331 38.65 20.41 16.88
C LYS A 331 37.66 19.31 16.52
N ARG A 332 36.49 19.30 17.17
CA ARG A 332 35.34 18.51 16.73
C ARG A 332 35.00 19.00 15.33
N HIS A 333 35.44 18.25 14.32
CA HIS A 333 35.08 18.50 12.93
C HIS A 333 33.55 18.47 12.85
N ARG A 334 32.94 19.65 12.71
CA ARG A 334 31.54 19.77 12.34
C ARG A 334 31.42 19.11 10.97
N LYS A 335 30.89 17.88 10.94
CA LYS A 335 30.73 17.10 9.71
C LYS A 335 29.87 17.93 8.76
N VAL A 336 30.51 18.48 7.74
CA VAL A 336 29.82 19.03 6.58
C VAL A 336 29.04 17.87 5.98
N LEU A 337 27.71 17.96 6.00
CA LEU A 337 26.82 17.04 5.32
C LEU A 337 26.98 17.25 3.81
N ARG A 338 28.04 16.67 3.24
CA ARG A 338 28.12 16.41 1.81
C ARG A 338 27.16 15.27 1.49
N ASP A 339 26.66 15.20 0.27
CA ASP A 339 25.84 14.07 -0.18
C ASP A 339 26.61 12.76 -0.01
N ASN A 340 26.21 11.98 0.98
CA ASN A 340 27.05 10.98 1.66
C ASN A 340 27.48 9.80 0.75
N ILE A 341 26.90 9.71 -0.44
CA ILE A 341 27.11 8.67 -1.45
C ILE A 341 28.58 8.66 -1.89
N GLN A 342 29.14 9.82 -2.25
CA GLN A 342 30.56 9.94 -2.62
C GLN A 342 31.49 9.76 -1.40
N GLY A 343 30.97 9.92 -0.18
CA GLY A 343 31.69 9.64 1.07
C GLY A 343 32.06 8.17 1.26
N ILE A 344 31.38 7.25 0.57
CA ILE A 344 31.79 5.85 0.51
C ILE A 344 33.01 5.74 -0.42
N THR A 345 34.19 5.59 0.19
CA THR A 345 35.46 5.55 -0.54
C THR A 345 35.66 4.22 -1.30
N LYS A 346 36.38 4.26 -2.43
CA LYS A 346 36.69 3.04 -3.22
C LYS A 346 37.35 1.92 -2.37
N PRO A 347 38.24 2.20 -1.38
CA PRO A 347 38.73 1.20 -0.44
C PRO A 347 37.65 0.58 0.46
N ALA A 348 36.62 1.32 0.88
CA ALA A 348 35.53 0.77 1.69
C ALA A 348 34.69 -0.24 0.90
N ILE A 349 34.34 0.10 -0.35
CA ILE A 349 33.68 -0.83 -1.30
C ILE A 349 34.55 -2.06 -1.53
N ARG A 350 35.86 -1.88 -1.72
CA ARG A 350 36.81 -2.98 -1.88
C ARG A 350 36.82 -3.91 -0.66
N ARG A 351 36.84 -3.38 0.58
CA ARG A 351 36.77 -4.21 1.80
C ARG A 351 35.46 -4.99 1.90
N LEU A 352 34.32 -4.36 1.58
CA LEU A 352 33.01 -5.03 1.58
C LEU A 352 32.97 -6.19 0.57
N ALA A 353 33.37 -5.91 -0.68
CA ALA A 353 33.41 -6.90 -1.75
C ALA A 353 34.36 -8.07 -1.45
N ARG A 354 35.49 -7.82 -0.77
CA ARG A 354 36.41 -8.89 -0.31
C ARG A 354 35.77 -9.82 0.72
N ARG A 355 34.94 -9.30 1.64
CA ARG A 355 34.15 -10.15 2.57
C ARG A 355 33.13 -11.01 1.82
N GLY A 356 32.58 -10.50 0.71
CA GLY A 356 31.75 -11.26 -0.23
C GLY A 356 32.51 -12.11 -1.27
N GLY A 357 33.81 -12.40 -1.05
CA GLY A 357 34.60 -13.27 -1.92
C GLY A 357 35.12 -12.67 -3.24
N VAL A 358 34.87 -11.39 -3.52
CA VAL A 358 35.18 -10.77 -4.82
C VAL A 358 36.69 -10.53 -5.01
N LYS A 359 37.30 -11.21 -5.99
CA LYS A 359 38.76 -11.18 -6.22
C LYS A 359 39.27 -10.00 -7.05
N ARG A 360 38.48 -9.44 -7.98
CA ARG A 360 38.77 -8.23 -8.77
C ARG A 360 37.49 -7.40 -8.99
N ILE A 361 37.60 -6.08 -9.15
CA ILE A 361 36.46 -5.15 -9.27
C ILE A 361 36.76 -4.13 -10.38
N SER A 362 35.88 -4.01 -11.37
CA SER A 362 35.99 -3.04 -12.47
C SER A 362 35.79 -1.59 -12.00
N GLY A 363 36.37 -0.63 -12.73
CA GLY A 363 36.27 0.81 -12.45
C GLY A 363 34.83 1.37 -12.46
N LEU A 364 33.95 0.79 -13.27
CA LEU A 364 32.56 1.24 -13.40
C LEU A 364 31.68 0.80 -12.21
N ILE A 365 32.04 -0.30 -11.55
CA ILE A 365 31.24 -0.89 -10.46
C ILE A 365 31.22 0.00 -9.22
N TYR A 366 32.20 0.88 -8.98
CA TYR A 366 32.21 1.70 -7.75
C TYR A 366 31.07 2.72 -7.69
N GLU A 367 30.59 3.25 -8.82
CA GLU A 367 29.45 4.18 -8.80
C GLU A 367 28.12 3.42 -8.71
N GLU A 368 27.98 2.30 -9.43
CA GLU A 368 26.81 1.42 -9.34
C GLU A 368 26.62 0.89 -7.90
N THR A 369 27.69 0.38 -7.27
CA THR A 369 27.64 -0.08 -5.87
C THR A 369 27.26 1.03 -4.90
N ARG A 370 27.59 2.29 -5.19
CA ARG A 370 27.13 3.43 -4.37
C ARG A 370 25.65 3.73 -4.55
N GLY A 371 25.13 3.62 -5.77
CA GLY A 371 23.69 3.69 -6.03
C GLY A 371 22.93 2.63 -5.24
N VAL A 372 23.37 1.37 -5.34
CA VAL A 372 22.78 0.24 -4.59
C VAL A 372 22.88 0.45 -3.07
N LEU A 373 24.04 0.86 -2.55
CA LEU A 373 24.23 1.13 -1.12
C LEU A 373 23.38 2.30 -0.61
N LYS A 374 23.17 3.34 -1.43
CA LYS A 374 22.26 4.45 -1.13
C LYS A 374 20.82 3.93 -0.97
N VAL A 375 20.30 3.24 -1.98
CA VAL A 375 18.93 2.72 -2.00
C VAL A 375 18.70 1.75 -0.84
N PHE A 376 19.67 0.87 -0.56
CA PHE A 376 19.63 -0.03 0.59
C PHE A 376 19.54 0.74 1.92
N LEU A 377 20.42 1.72 2.14
CA LEU A 377 20.45 2.49 3.38
C LEU A 377 19.20 3.38 3.54
N GLU A 378 18.69 3.97 2.46
CA GLU A 378 17.44 4.74 2.46
C GLU A 378 16.23 3.88 2.84
N ASN A 379 16.17 2.63 2.36
CA ASN A 379 15.12 1.69 2.75
C ASN A 379 15.25 1.31 4.23
N VAL A 380 16.43 0.87 4.68
CA VAL A 380 16.69 0.50 6.09
C VAL A 380 16.38 1.66 7.06
N ILE A 381 16.75 2.90 6.71
CA ILE A 381 16.42 4.07 7.54
C ILE A 381 14.92 4.36 7.53
N ARG A 382 14.24 4.25 6.37
CA ARG A 382 12.79 4.45 6.27
C ARG A 382 12.03 3.47 7.14
N ASP A 383 12.44 2.20 7.12
CA ASP A 383 11.82 1.14 7.88
C ASP A 383 12.07 1.34 9.38
N ALA A 384 13.32 1.58 9.79
CA ALA A 384 13.66 1.81 11.20
C ALA A 384 12.98 3.05 11.81
N VAL A 385 12.86 4.14 11.04
CA VAL A 385 12.08 5.32 11.46
C VAL A 385 10.60 4.99 11.57
N THR A 386 10.05 4.22 10.63
CA THR A 386 8.64 3.80 10.63
C THR A 386 8.31 2.88 11.82
N TYR A 387 9.21 1.96 12.18
CA TYR A 387 9.13 1.14 13.39
C TYR A 387 9.20 1.99 14.68
N CYS A 388 10.13 2.96 14.74
CA CYS A 388 10.29 3.87 15.87
C CYS A 388 9.06 4.79 16.08
N GLU A 389 8.52 5.38 15.02
CA GLU A 389 7.25 6.14 15.02
C GLU A 389 6.09 5.27 15.52
N HIS A 390 6.02 4.03 15.05
CA HIS A 390 4.99 3.09 15.47
C HIS A 390 5.11 2.73 16.96
N ALA A 391 6.32 2.56 17.48
CA ALA A 391 6.56 2.41 18.92
C ALA A 391 6.32 3.69 19.75
N LYS A 392 6.05 4.85 19.12
CA LYS A 392 6.01 6.20 19.73
C LYS A 392 7.33 6.61 20.40
N ARG A 393 8.46 6.04 19.98
CA ARG A 393 9.78 6.41 20.48
C ARG A 393 10.31 7.61 19.69
N LYS A 394 11.18 8.41 20.31
CA LYS A 394 11.95 9.49 19.65
C LYS A 394 13.38 9.06 19.29
N THR A 395 13.75 7.83 19.65
CA THR A 395 15.10 7.28 19.52
C THR A 395 15.00 5.95 18.80
N VAL A 396 15.66 5.84 17.66
CA VAL A 396 15.83 4.59 16.91
C VAL A 396 16.82 3.71 17.67
N THR A 397 16.46 2.45 17.88
CA THR A 397 17.24 1.43 18.58
C THR A 397 17.72 0.37 17.58
N ALA A 398 18.68 -0.47 17.97
CA ALA A 398 19.15 -1.57 17.11
C ALA A 398 17.98 -2.50 16.69
N MET A 399 17.01 -2.72 17.58
CA MET A 399 15.80 -3.52 17.37
C MET A 399 14.81 -2.91 16.35
N ASP A 400 15.01 -1.67 15.91
CA ASP A 400 14.23 -1.07 14.81
C ASP A 400 14.92 -1.27 13.44
N VAL A 401 16.24 -1.53 13.44
CA VAL A 401 17.08 -1.65 12.23
C VAL A 401 17.22 -3.11 11.82
N VAL A 402 17.29 -4.02 12.80
CA VAL A 402 17.27 -5.47 12.60
C VAL A 402 16.02 -5.98 13.32
N PRO A 403 14.89 -6.20 12.61
CA PRO A 403 13.83 -7.04 13.18
C PRO A 403 14.43 -8.42 13.43
N ASP A 404 14.14 -8.99 14.60
CA ASP A 404 14.69 -10.29 15.01
C ASP A 404 14.42 -11.35 13.93
N PRO A 405 15.41 -12.18 13.56
CA PRO A 405 15.15 -13.34 12.71
C PRO A 405 14.28 -14.35 13.47
N ASP A 406 13.12 -14.68 12.90
CA ASP A 406 12.27 -15.82 13.30
C ASP A 406 13.03 -17.16 13.18
#